data_AF-A0A0F9JJ20-F1
#
_entry.id   AF-A0A0F9JJ20-F1
#
_cell.length_a   1.000
_cell.length_b   1.000
_cell.length_c   1.000
_cell.angle_alpha   90.00
_cell.angle_beta   90.00
_cell.angle_gamma   90.00
#
_symmetry.space_group_name_H-M   'P 1'
#
loop_
_entity.id
_entity.type
_entity.pdbx_description
1 polymer ?
#
loop_
_entity_poly.entity_id
_entity_poly.type
_entity_poly.pdbx_seq_one_letter_code
_entity_poly.pdbx_strand_id
1 'polypeptide(L)' 'MTDTTHIVISKTLHALLKRYCRDRGLVMQKLVDDIIEEFLNKSPYPSKVSDSIATRKPADRFLGRGRI' A
#
# COMPACT_ATOMS: atom_id res chain seq x y z
N MET A 1 -12.97 -3.98 10.01
CA MET A 1 -11.97 -4.98 9.60
C MET A 1 -10.69 -4.22 9.27
N THR A 2 -9.58 -4.51 9.94
CA THR A 2 -8.26 -3.93 9.61
C THR A 2 -7.55 -4.92 8.69
N ASP A 3 -7.36 -4.55 7.42
CA ASP A 3 -6.57 -5.33 6.48
C ASP A 3 -5.10 -5.33 6.92
N THR A 4 -4.53 -6.51 7.07
CA THR A 4 -3.12 -6.69 7.45
C THR A 4 -2.35 -7.22 6.25
N THR A 5 -1.26 -6.54 5.88
CA THR A 5 -0.41 -6.92 4.75
C THR A 5 0.89 -7.53 5.27
N HIS A 6 1.28 -8.69 4.74
CA HIS A 6 2.53 -9.34 5.08
C HIS A 6 3.64 -8.91 4.10
N ILE A 7 4.71 -8.33 4.63
CA ILE A 7 5.89 -7.93 3.84
C ILE A 7 7.04 -8.88 4.17
N VAL A 8 7.59 -9.52 3.14
CA VAL A 8 8.75 -10.41 3.28
C VAL A 8 10.01 -9.59 3.06
N ILE A 9 10.91 -9.60 4.06
CA ILE A 9 12.23 -8.98 4.01
C ILE A 9 13.31 -9.99 4.39
N SER A 10 14.56 -9.69 4.06
CA SER A 10 15.68 -10.53 4.45
C SER A 10 15.82 -10.59 5.98
N LYS A 11 16.28 -11.74 6.50
CA LYS A 11 16.46 -11.95 7.95
C LYS A 11 17.40 -10.90 8.55
N THR A 12 18.45 -10.53 7.83
CA THR A 12 19.41 -9.50 8.25
C THR A 12 18.76 -8.14 8.37
N LEU A 13 17.96 -7.73 7.37
CA LEU A 13 17.27 -6.45 7.40
C LEU A 13 16.25 -6.40 8.55
N HIS A 14 15.51 -7.48 8.77
CA HIS A 14 14.58 -7.58 9.89
C HIS A 14 15.28 -7.41 11.24
N ALA A 15 16.43 -8.06 11.44
CA ALA A 15 17.20 -7.96 12.67
C ALA A 15 17.71 -6.53 12.92
N LEU A 16 18.20 -5.86 11.88
CA LEU A 16 18.66 -4.47 11.96
C LEU A 16 17.52 -3.51 12.32
N LEU A 17 16.40 -3.60 11.61
CA LEU A 17 15.21 -2.77 11.89
C LEU A 17 14.68 -3.01 13.30
N LYS A 18 14.64 -4.26 13.75
CA LYS A 18 14.18 -4.61 15.10
C LYS A 18 15.07 -4.00 16.19
N ARG A 19 16.39 -4.04 16.00
CA ARG A 19 17.35 -3.41 16.92
C ARG A 19 17.19 -1.89 16.92
N TYR A 20 17.11 -1.28 15.73
CA TYR A 20 16.92 0.16 15.59
C TYR A 20 15.65 0.65 16.29
N CYS A 21 14.52 -0.05 16.11
CA CYS A 21 13.27 0.25 16.78
C CYS A 21 13.40 0.14 18.31
N ARG A 22 14.08 -0.90 18.80
CA ARG A 22 14.30 -1.11 20.23
C ARG A 22 15.12 0.01 20.85
N ASP A 23 16.23 0.38 20.21
CA ASP A 23 17.16 1.39 20.73
C ASP A 23 16.52 2.79 20.78
N ARG A 24 15.50 3.04 19.96
CA ARG A 24 14.78 4.33 19.87
C ARG A 24 13.37 4.31 20.47
N GLY A 25 12.92 3.19 21.03
CA GLY A 25 11.55 3.04 21.55
C GLY A 25 10.46 3.20 20.47
N LEU A 26 10.76 2.84 19.22
CA LEU A 26 9.83 2.97 18.09
C LEU A 26 9.03 1.68 17.88
N VAL A 27 7.82 1.84 17.33
CA VAL A 27 6.98 0.72 16.89
C VAL A 27 7.36 0.36 15.46
N MET A 28 7.73 -0.91 15.25
CA MET A 28 8.20 -1.42 13.96
C MET A 28 7.22 -1.16 12.81
N GLN A 29 5.93 -1.35 13.05
CA GLN A 29 4.89 -1.13 12.06
C GLN A 29 4.86 0.33 11.60
N LYS A 30 4.85 1.28 12.55
CA LYS A 30 4.84 2.71 12.24
C LYS A 30 6.08 3.14 11.45
N LEU A 31 7.26 2.62 11.82
CA LEU A 31 8.49 2.92 11.08
C LEU A 31 8.40 2.45 9.61
N VAL A 32 7.84 1.26 9.38
CA VAL A 32 7.67 0.73 8.03
C VAL A 32 6.65 1.55 7.25
N ASP A 33 5.54 1.94 7.88
CA ASP A 33 4.53 2.80 7.26
C ASP A 33 5.12 4.16 6.85
N ASP A 34 5.87 4.81 7.74
CA ASP A 34 6.53 6.09 7.47
C ASP A 34 7.52 5.98 6.29
N ILE A 35 8.29 4.89 6.22
CA ILE A 35 9.23 4.64 5.11
C ILE A 35 8.49 4.43 3.79
N ILE A 36 7.39 3.66 3.80
CA ILE A 36 6.59 3.40 2.60
C ILE A 36 5.95 4.70 2.13
N GLU A 37 5.38 5.49 3.04
CA GLU A 37 4.77 6.78 2.73
C GLU A 37 5.80 7.77 2.17
N GLU A 38 6.98 7.86 2.79
CA GLU A 38 8.07 8.70 2.29
C GLU A 38 8.51 8.27 0.88
N PHE A 39 8.63 6.97 0.64
CA PHE A 39 8.98 6.44 -0.68
C PHE A 39 7.91 6.78 -1.72
N LEU A 40 6.63 6.62 -1.39
CA LEU A 40 5.53 6.94 -2.30
C LEU A 40 5.46 8.44 -2.62
N ASN A 41 5.71 9.30 -1.63
CA ASN A 41 5.65 10.76 -1.77
C ASN A 41 6.89 11.37 -2.45
N LYS A 42 8.07 10.78 -2.25
CA LYS A 42 9.34 11.28 -2.83
C LYS A 42 9.79 10.53 -4.08
N SER A 43 9.07 9.50 -4.51
CA SER A 43 9.42 8.75 -5.71
C SER A 43 9.31 9.66 -6.95
N PRO A 44 10.37 9.78 -7.78
CA PRO A 44 10.30 10.46 -9.08
C PRO A 44 9.39 9.72 -10.07
N TYR A 45 8.97 8.50 -9.73
CA TYR A 45 7.92 7.76 -10.40
C TYR A 45 6.64 7.91 -9.58
N PRO A 46 5.73 8.83 -9.94
CA PRO A 46 4.45 8.93 -9.26
C PRO A 46 3.75 7.58 -9.42
N SER A 47 3.60 6.86 -8.31
CA SER A 47 2.76 5.66 -8.33
C SER A 47 1.35 6.13 -8.65
N LYS A 48 0.79 5.68 -9.77
CA LYS A 48 -0.60 5.94 -10.16
C LYS A 48 -1.54 5.11 -9.27
N VAL A 49 -1.37 5.19 -7.95
CA VAL A 49 -2.32 4.64 -6.98
C VAL A 49 -3.22 5.78 -6.54
N SER A 50 -3.79 6.48 -7.52
CA SER A 50 -4.93 7.36 -7.31
C SER A 50 -6.19 6.53 -7.57
N ASP A 51 -7.03 6.44 -6.55
CA ASP A 51 -8.49 6.31 -6.66
C ASP A 51 -9.05 5.08 -7.39
N SER A 52 -8.84 3.88 -6.83
CA SER A 52 -9.73 2.73 -7.12
C SER A 52 -10.76 2.44 -6.01
N ILE A 53 -10.95 3.37 -5.07
CA ILE A 53 -12.05 3.32 -4.07
C ILE A 53 -12.97 4.53 -4.26
N ALA A 54 -13.38 4.80 -5.49
CA ALA A 54 -14.58 5.59 -5.74
C ALA A 54 -15.15 5.17 -7.10
N THR A 55 -16.41 4.75 -7.12
CA THR A 55 -17.22 4.42 -8.31
C THR A 55 -17.18 2.98 -8.83
N ARG A 56 -17.53 1.99 -7.98
CA ARG A 56 -18.48 0.97 -8.45
C ARG A 56 -19.88 1.59 -8.48
N LYS A 57 -20.14 2.45 -9.46
CA LYS A 57 -21.52 2.66 -9.95
C LYS A 57 -21.84 1.45 -10.82
N PRO A 58 -22.94 0.72 -10.61
CA PRO A 58 -23.38 -0.26 -11.59
C PRO A 58 -23.78 0.51 -12.85
N ALA A 59 -22.90 0.53 -13.84
CA ALA A 59 -23.31 0.85 -15.20
C ALA A 59 -24.00 -0.40 -15.75
N ASP A 60 -25.29 -0.58 -15.40
CA ASP A 60 -26.22 -1.37 -16.22
C ASP A 60 -26.45 -0.61 -17.53
N ARG A 61 -25.39 -0.55 -18.33
CA ARG A 61 -25.43 -0.09 -19.71
C ARG A 61 -25.78 -1.31 -20.55
N PHE A 62 -27.06 -1.66 -20.54
CA PHE A 62 -27.66 -2.49 -21.59
C PHE A 62 -27.38 -1.84 -22.95
N LEU A 63 -26.32 -2.31 -23.62
CA LEU A 63 -26.05 -2.07 -25.04
C LEU A 63 -26.20 -3.40 -25.76
N GLY A 64 -27.45 -3.81 -25.91
CA GLY A 64 -27.87 -4.90 -26.79
C GLY A 64 -28.72 -4.36 -27.93
N ARG A 65 -28.21 -3.42 -28.74
CA ARG A 65 -28.74 -3.24 -30.09
C ARG A 65 -28.16 -4.34 -30.99
N GLY A 66 -28.70 -5.54 -30.83
CA GLY A 66 -28.65 -6.56 -31.87
C GLY A 66 -29.70 -6.23 -32.92
N ARG A 67 -29.27 -5.64 -34.05
CA ARG A 67 -29.98 -5.78 -35.31
C ARG A 67 -29.66 -7.18 -35.83
N ILE A 68 -30.58 -8.12 -35.69
CA ILE A 68 -30.83 -9.24 -36.62
C ILE A 68 -32.34 -9.45 -36.63
#